data_AF-A0AAD0YUT9-F1
#
_entry.id   AF-A0AAD0YUT9-F1
#
_cell.length_a   1.000
_cell.length_b   1.000
_cell.length_c   1.000
_cell.angle_alpha   90.00
_cell.angle_beta   90.00
_cell.angle_gamma   90.00
#
_symmetry.space_group_name_H-M   'P 1'
#
loop_
_entity.id
_entity.type
_entity.pdbx_description
1 polymer ?
#
loop_
_entity_poly.entity_id
_entity_poly.type
_entity_poly.pdbx_seq_one_letter_code
_entity_poly.pdbx_strand_id
1 'polypeptide(L)'
;MQIMRINNKDYNIGMTKEEFIEQDGIGENVFEDHVWYYTFKKNYLFGKEVVFIEFDNDIAVFISFRFVYGKIRRPQSTLINNL
;
A
#
# COMPACT_ATOMS: atom_id res chain seq x y z
N MET A 1 -8.14 -17.27 0.97
CA MET A 1 -8.35 -15.84 1.23
C MET A 1 -7.28 -15.40 2.23
N GLN A 2 -6.39 -14.49 1.83
CA GLN A 2 -5.29 -14.03 2.68
C GLN A 2 -5.78 -12.85 3.51
N ILE A 3 -5.61 -12.94 4.83
CA ILE A 3 -6.02 -11.94 5.81
C ILE A 3 -4.77 -11.51 6.58
N MET A 4 -4.48 -10.21 6.60
CA MET A 4 -3.38 -9.63 7.36
C MET A 4 -3.94 -8.63 8.37
N ARG A 5 -3.63 -8.83 9.66
CA ARG A 5 -4.11 -7.94 10.73
C ARG A 5 -2.98 -7.07 11.28
N ILE A 6 -3.13 -5.76 11.19
CA ILE A 6 -2.15 -4.76 11.65
C ILE A 6 -2.89 -3.67 12.43
N ASN A 7 -2.44 -3.33 13.64
CA ASN A 7 -3.06 -2.29 14.48
C ASN A 7 -4.60 -2.41 14.61
N ASN A 8 -5.11 -3.64 14.79
CA ASN A 8 -6.54 -3.97 14.84
C ASN A 8 -7.34 -3.72 13.55
N LYS A 9 -6.67 -3.52 12.42
CA LYS A 9 -7.27 -3.39 11.10
C LYS A 9 -6.99 -4.64 10.27
N ASP A 10 -7.99 -5.04 9.49
CA ASP A 10 -7.90 -6.23 8.64
C ASP A 10 -7.67 -5.79 7.20
N TYR A 11 -6.58 -6.28 6.60
CA TYR A 11 -6.24 -6.05 5.20
C TYR A 11 -6.48 -7.35 4.44
N ASN A 12 -7.46 -7.32 3.54
CA ASN A 12 -7.93 -8.50 2.82
C ASN A 12 -7.80 -8.30 1.32
N ILE A 13 -7.37 -9.35 0.62
CA ILE A 13 -7.55 -9.44 -0.83
C ILE A 13 -9.04 -9.38 -1.13
N GLY A 14 -9.43 -8.58 -2.11
CA GLY A 14 -10.83 -8.33 -2.48
C GLY A 14 -11.39 -7.00 -1.98
N MET A 15 -10.70 -6.30 -1.08
CA MET A 15 -11.13 -4.98 -0.63
C MET A 15 -10.98 -3.92 -1.72
N THR A 16 -11.89 -2.96 -1.78
CA THR A 16 -11.83 -1.83 -2.71
C THR A 16 -10.92 -0.73 -2.19
N LYS A 17 -10.48 0.14 -3.10
CA LYS A 17 -9.79 1.40 -2.75
C LYS A 17 -10.56 2.24 -1.74
N GLU A 18 -11.89 2.32 -1.88
CA GLU A 18 -12.76 3.09 -0.97
C GLU A 18 -12.75 2.51 0.43
N GLU A 19 -12.86 1.19 0.57
CA GLU A 19 -12.80 0.50 1.87
C GLU A 19 -11.46 0.76 2.59
N PHE A 20 -10.34 0.79 1.85
CA PHE A 20 -9.05 1.17 2.45
C PHE A 20 -9.00 2.64 2.86
N ILE A 21 -9.59 3.55 2.09
CA ILE A 21 -9.67 4.97 2.47
C ILE A 21 -10.54 5.15 3.72
N GLU A 22 -11.66 4.46 3.83
CA GLU A 22 -12.53 4.53 5.02
C GLU A 22 -11.82 3.99 6.27
N GLN A 23 -11.07 2.90 6.12
CA GLN A 23 -10.35 2.27 7.22
C GLN A 23 -9.11 3.07 7.67
N ASP A 24 -8.30 3.55 6.73
CA ASP A 24 -6.97 4.10 7.00
C ASP A 24 -6.84 5.61 6.76
N GLY A 25 -7.82 6.21 6.11
CA GLY A 25 -7.76 7.60 5.68
C GLY A 25 -6.70 7.85 4.61
N ILE A 26 -6.61 9.11 4.18
CA ILE A 26 -5.68 9.49 3.11
C ILE A 26 -4.26 9.75 3.67
N GLY A 27 -4.14 10.40 4.83
CA GLY A 27 -2.87 10.54 5.57
C GLY A 27 -1.67 11.02 4.74
N GLU A 28 -0.46 10.59 5.13
CA GLU A 28 0.80 10.76 4.35
C GLU A 28 1.08 9.54 3.45
N ASN A 29 0.03 8.82 3.05
CA ASN A 29 0.15 7.59 2.29
C ASN A 29 0.46 7.89 0.81
N VAL A 30 0.98 6.89 0.09
CA VAL A 30 1.29 7.03 -1.33
C VAL A 30 0.23 6.29 -2.14
N PHE A 31 -0.45 7.03 -3.00
CA PHE A 31 -1.51 6.54 -3.86
C PHE A 31 -1.08 6.67 -5.32
N GLU A 32 -0.92 5.54 -5.99
CA GLU A 32 -0.74 5.45 -7.44
C GLU A 32 -1.89 4.63 -8.04
N ASP A 33 -2.03 4.63 -9.37
CA ASP A 33 -3.20 4.07 -10.03
C ASP A 33 -3.42 2.58 -9.68
N HIS A 34 -2.34 1.79 -9.60
CA HIS A 34 -2.41 0.35 -9.33
C HIS A 34 -1.78 -0.08 -8.00
N VAL A 35 -1.08 0.81 -7.30
CA VAL A 35 -0.26 0.44 -6.14
C VAL A 35 -0.34 1.49 -5.05
N TRP A 36 -0.73 1.08 -3.84
CA TRP A 36 -0.82 1.96 -2.68
C TRP A 36 0.14 1.52 -1.55
N TYR A 37 0.60 2.51 -0.78
CA TYR A 37 1.42 2.31 0.41
C TYR A 37 0.80 3.02 1.61
N TYR A 38 0.33 2.24 2.59
CA TYR A 38 -0.16 2.76 3.86
C TYR A 38 0.92 2.68 4.94
N THR A 39 1.34 3.84 5.46
CA THR A 39 2.30 3.90 6.57
C THR A 39 1.57 3.80 7.89
N PHE A 40 1.82 2.74 8.66
CA PHE A 40 1.20 2.57 9.98
C PHE A 40 2.18 2.77 11.15
N LYS A 41 3.48 2.81 10.88
CA LYS A 41 4.50 3.16 11.90
C LYS A 41 5.71 3.83 11.26
N LYS A 42 6.12 4.96 11.84
CA LYS A 42 7.36 5.67 11.49
C LYS A 42 8.41 5.37 12.57
N ASN A 43 9.62 5.00 12.15
CA ASN A 43 10.75 4.72 13.03
C ASN A 43 11.74 5.91 13.05
N TYR A 44 12.42 6.09 14.18
CA TYR A 44 13.25 7.28 14.50
C TYR A 44 14.40 7.56 13.50
N LEU A 45 14.94 6.54 12.82
CA LEU A 45 16.04 6.66 11.85
C LEU A 45 15.57 6.48 10.39
N PHE A 46 14.49 7.15 9.98
CA PHE A 46 14.01 7.17 8.58
C PHE A 46 13.40 5.87 8.04
N GLY A 47 13.23 4.85 8.88
CA GLY A 47 12.50 3.64 8.54
C GLY A 47 10.99 3.85 8.67
N LYS A 48 10.21 3.23 7.80
CA LYS A 48 8.75 3.17 7.88
C LYS A 48 8.30 1.73 7.67
N GLU A 49 7.30 1.34 8.43
CA GLU A 49 6.57 0.09 8.28
C GLU A 49 5.29 0.38 7.52
N VAL A 50 5.12 -0.29 6.37
CA VAL A 50 4.03 0.00 5.43
C VAL A 50 3.30 -1.27 5.02
N VAL A 51 2.02 -1.10 4.71
CA VAL A 51 1.24 -2.07 3.94
C VAL A 51 1.33 -1.66 2.48
N PHE A 52 1.86 -2.56 1.66
CA PHE A 52 1.85 -2.47 0.20
C PHE A 52 0.61 -3.19 -0.32
N ILE A 53 -0.14 -2.53 -1.19
CA ILE A 53 -1.37 -3.04 -1.78
C ILE A 53 -1.31 -2.85 -3.29
N GLU A 54 -1.58 -3.89 -4.05
CA GLU A 54 -1.73 -3.84 -5.51
C GLU A 54 -3.19 -4.07 -5.89
N PHE A 55 -3.66 -3.30 -6.86
CA PHE A 55 -5.05 -3.27 -7.30
C PHE A 55 -5.20 -3.67 -8.77
N ASP A 56 -6.22 -4.47 -9.04
CA ASP A 56 -6.76 -4.70 -10.38
C ASP A 56 -8.22 -4.26 -10.39
N ASN A 57 -8.59 -3.37 -11.32
CA ASN A 57 -9.92 -2.75 -11.40
C ASN A 57 -10.45 -2.25 -10.04
N ASP A 58 -9.61 -1.52 -9.30
CA ASP A 58 -9.89 -0.95 -7.97
C ASP A 58 -10.12 -1.96 -6.82
N ILE A 59 -9.87 -3.26 -7.08
CA ILE A 59 -9.96 -4.34 -6.10
C ILE A 59 -8.54 -4.80 -5.74
N ALA A 60 -8.23 -4.91 -4.46
CA ALA A 60 -6.93 -5.40 -4.01
C ALA A 60 -6.73 -6.87 -4.39
N VAL A 61 -5.67 -7.14 -5.15
CA VAL A 61 -5.30 -8.49 -5.59
C VAL A 61 -4.07 -9.02 -4.85
N PHE A 62 -3.25 -8.13 -4.28
CA PHE A 62 -2.07 -8.50 -3.52
C PHE A 62 -1.82 -7.54 -2.37
N ILE A 63 -1.43 -8.10 -1.21
CA ILE A 63 -1.13 -7.34 0.00
C ILE A 63 0.14 -7.90 0.64
N SER A 64 1.08 -7.02 0.98
CA SER A 64 2.28 -7.40 1.71
C SER A 64 2.71 -6.36 2.74
N PHE A 65 3.32 -6.83 3.82
CA PHE A 65 3.99 -5.98 4.80
C PHE A 65 5.43 -5.73 4.37
N ARG A 66 5.85 -4.46 4.38
CA ARG A 66 7.20 -4.05 3.99
C ARG A 66 7.79 -3.07 4.99
N PHE A 67 9.08 -3.22 5.27
CA PHE A 67 9.89 -2.17 5.89
C PHE A 67 10.60 -1.40 4.78
N VAL A 68 10.44 -0.08 4.76
CA VAL A 68 11.05 0.81 3.76
C VAL A 68 11.90 1.88 4.45
N TYR A 69 13.08 2.14 3.91
CA TYR A 69 13.99 3.19 4.40
C TYR A 69 13.92 4.41 3.48
N GLY A 70 13.91 5.61 4.06
CA GLY A 70 13.92 6.88 3.32
C GLY A 70 12.53 7.32 2.81
N LYS A 71 12.50 8.24 1.84
CA LYS A 71 11.24 8.60 1.16
C LYS A 71 10.85 7.43 0.25
N ILE A 72 9.61 6.94 0.37
CA ILE A 72 9.02 6.00 -0.60
C ILE A 72 9.10 6.70 -1.95
N ARG A 73 10.04 6.28 -2.79
CA ARG A 73 10.16 6.79 -4.16
C ARG A 73 9.00 6.17 -4.91
N ARG A 74 8.18 7.01 -5.55
CA ARG A 74 7.22 6.56 -6.56
C ARG A 74 7.95 5.56 -7.47
N PRO A 75 7.49 4.32 -7.68
CA PRO A 75 8.04 3.51 -8.75
C PRO A 75 8.02 4.39 -10.01
N GLN A 76 9.19 4.60 -10.61
CA GLN A 76 9.22 5.16 -11.96
C GLN A 76 8.37 4.21 -12.78
N SER A 77 7.31 4.72 -13.42
CA SER A 77 6.55 3.96 -14.39
C SER A 77 7.57 3.37 -15.35
N THR A 78 7.81 2.07 -15.27
CA THR A 78 8.58 1.38 -16.28
C THR A 78 7.70 1.47 -17.52
N LEU A 79 7.99 2.47 -18.37
CA LEU A 79 7.46 2.55 -19.71
C LEU A 79 7.74 1.18 -20.33
N ILE A 80 6.68 0.40 -20.52
CA ILE A 80 6.74 -0.85 -21.27
C ILE A 80 6.92 -0.42 -22.73
N ASN A 81 8.15 -0.07 -23.10
CA ASN A 81 8.56 0.05 -24.49
C ASN A 81 8.90 -1.37 -24.96
N ASN A 82 7.88 -2.12 -25.35
CA ASN A 82 8.06 -3.24 -26.27
C ASN A 82 7.28 -2.92 -27.55
N LEU A 83 8.00 -2.27 -28.46
CA LEU A 83 7.79 -2.34 -29.91
C LEU A 83 7.96 -3.78 -30.39
#